data_AF-W1Q7L4-F1
#
_entry.id   AF-W1Q7L4-F1
#
_cell.length_a   1.000
_cell.length_b   1.000
_cell.length_c   1.000
_cell.angle_alpha   90.00
_cell.angle_beta   90.00
_cell.angle_gamma   90.00
#
_symmetry.space_group_name_H-M   'P 1'
#
loop_
_entity.id
_entity.type
_entity.pdbx_description
1 polymer ?
#
loop_
_entity_poly.entity_id
_entity_poly.type
_entity_poly.pdbx_seq_one_letter_code
_entity_poly.pdbx_strand_id
1 'polypeptide(L)'
;MPLPSLEDDEAPDLLPGFIELAQVFSVPDCAFFNKYSLRGTTAALDPFSESFDLMFKNEWIQDVQTKLSRSVVQVRNQSQKVNILISRTWLQSIAWLMAKDRLLLSPTSDQANFFDPRYPIHIAKDFLIQTKDMPYEAFETNGSGVIVKLSEVANALQTFIRLAPGSPETALALDELAYIHGIIMRQNSNSSLGPLIHPITETLESRRFGFYRNGCDISYPKIESADYEENENDHTPEIIASMPENLNLTPLLSEFEFPR
;
A
#
# COMPACT_ATOMS: atom_id res chain seq x y z
N MET A 1 -0.16 -7.37 -32.14
CA MET A 1 -1.58 -7.64 -32.41
C MET A 1 -2.22 -6.37 -32.93
N PRO A 2 -3.02 -6.41 -34.01
CA PRO A 2 -3.83 -5.27 -34.42
C PRO A 2 -4.90 -4.97 -33.35
N LEU A 3 -5.20 -3.68 -33.16
CA LEU A 3 -6.21 -3.23 -32.20
C LEU A 3 -7.64 -3.46 -32.75
N PRO A 4 -8.64 -3.68 -31.88
CA PRO A 4 -10.04 -3.81 -32.28
C PRO A 4 -10.54 -2.58 -33.07
N SER A 5 -11.39 -2.81 -34.07
CA SER A 5 -12.06 -1.79 -34.89
C SER A 5 -13.38 -1.33 -34.24
N LEU A 6 -13.67 -0.03 -34.32
CA LEU A 6 -14.82 0.66 -33.70
C LEU A 6 -16.19 0.39 -34.36
N GLU A 7 -16.21 -0.21 -35.55
CA GLU A 7 -17.41 -0.18 -36.39
C GLU A 7 -18.52 -1.15 -35.94
N ASP A 8 -18.24 -2.09 -35.02
CA ASP A 8 -19.19 -3.12 -34.57
C ASP A 8 -19.26 -3.29 -33.02
N ASP A 9 -18.79 -2.32 -32.23
CA ASP A 9 -18.70 -2.47 -30.76
C ASP A 9 -19.96 -1.99 -30.01
N GLU A 10 -20.54 -2.82 -29.13
CA GLU A 10 -21.76 -2.54 -28.36
C GLU A 10 -21.57 -1.44 -27.29
N ALA A 11 -20.31 -1.13 -26.93
CA ALA A 11 -19.98 -0.10 -25.93
C ALA A 11 -18.74 0.73 -26.35
N PRO A 12 -18.87 1.60 -27.38
CA PRO A 12 -17.74 2.33 -27.96
C PRO A 12 -17.03 3.24 -26.95
N ASP A 13 -17.70 3.65 -25.88
CA ASP A 13 -17.14 4.46 -24.80
C ASP A 13 -16.15 3.69 -23.90
N LEU A 14 -16.16 2.35 -23.93
CA LEU A 14 -15.26 1.52 -23.13
C LEU A 14 -13.92 1.27 -23.81
N LEU A 15 -13.89 1.28 -25.14
CA LEU A 15 -12.70 0.95 -25.92
C LEU A 15 -11.50 1.86 -25.60
N PRO A 16 -11.64 3.19 -25.45
CA PRO A 16 -10.51 4.06 -25.09
C PRO A 16 -9.84 3.65 -23.78
N GLY A 17 -10.63 3.35 -22.75
CA GLY A 17 -10.12 2.91 -21.46
C GLY A 17 -9.43 1.55 -21.52
N PHE A 18 -9.98 0.62 -22.30
CA PHE A 18 -9.34 -0.68 -22.51
C PHE A 18 -8.00 -0.55 -23.26
N ILE A 19 -7.94 0.26 -24.31
CA ILE A 19 -6.71 0.48 -25.10
C ILE A 19 -5.63 1.10 -24.22
N GLU A 20 -5.94 2.16 -23.46
CA GLU A 20 -4.97 2.78 -22.56
C GLU A 20 -4.51 1.82 -21.45
N LEU A 21 -5.42 1.02 -20.90
CA LEU A 21 -5.05 0.00 -19.92
C LEU A 21 -4.12 -1.06 -20.53
N ALA A 22 -4.44 -1.57 -21.72
CA ALA A 22 -3.61 -2.52 -22.44
C ALA A 22 -2.23 -1.92 -22.75
N GLN A 23 -2.15 -0.63 -23.08
CA GLN A 23 -0.88 0.07 -23.26
C GLN A 23 -0.06 0.09 -21.97
N VAL A 24 -0.67 0.42 -20.83
CA VAL A 24 0.02 0.37 -19.52
C VAL A 24 0.58 -1.02 -19.24
N PHE A 25 -0.21 -2.08 -19.45
CA PHE A 25 0.23 -3.47 -19.25
C PHE A 25 1.19 -4.00 -20.31
N SER A 26 1.32 -3.31 -21.46
CA SER A 26 2.30 -3.65 -22.50
C SER A 26 3.70 -3.09 -22.22
N VAL A 27 3.84 -2.17 -21.26
CA VAL A 27 5.14 -1.57 -20.93
C VAL A 27 6.08 -2.61 -20.29
N PRO A 28 5.68 -3.37 -19.26
CA PRO A 28 6.51 -4.42 -18.71
C PRO A 28 6.44 -5.70 -19.56
N ASP A 29 7.57 -6.35 -19.76
CA ASP A 29 7.66 -7.62 -20.48
C ASP A 29 7.47 -8.83 -19.54
N CYS A 30 7.52 -10.05 -20.08
CA CYS A 30 7.44 -11.27 -19.26
C CYS A 30 8.59 -11.36 -18.24
N ALA A 31 9.78 -10.82 -18.55
CA ALA A 31 10.91 -10.84 -17.64
C ALA A 31 10.68 -9.93 -16.42
N PHE A 32 9.90 -8.85 -16.57
CA PHE A 32 9.42 -8.02 -15.47
C PHE A 32 8.61 -8.84 -14.48
N PHE A 33 7.55 -9.49 -14.95
CA PHE A 33 6.65 -10.24 -14.09
C PHE A 33 7.34 -11.46 -13.47
N ASN A 34 8.22 -12.15 -14.22
CA ASN A 34 9.01 -13.25 -13.66
C ASN A 34 9.90 -12.78 -12.49
N LYS A 35 10.56 -11.63 -12.63
CA LYS A 35 11.40 -11.07 -11.56
C LYS A 35 10.56 -10.56 -10.38
N TYR A 36 9.38 -9.99 -10.64
CA TYR A 36 8.44 -9.61 -9.59
C TYR A 36 7.95 -10.83 -8.80
N SER A 37 7.56 -11.92 -9.48
CA SER A 37 7.10 -13.16 -8.83
C SER A 37 8.18 -13.85 -8.01
N LEU A 38 9.46 -13.68 -8.36
CA LEU A 38 10.59 -14.23 -7.60
C LEU A 38 11.05 -13.33 -6.44
N ARG A 39 10.52 -12.12 -6.33
CA ARG A 39 10.92 -11.17 -5.29
C ARG A 39 10.55 -11.71 -3.90
N GLY A 40 11.53 -11.75 -3.00
CA GLY A 40 11.37 -12.33 -1.66
C GLY A 40 11.65 -13.84 -1.58
N THR A 41 11.99 -14.50 -2.70
CA THR A 41 12.49 -15.89 -2.67
C THR A 41 14.02 -15.90 -2.57
N THR A 42 14.58 -16.82 -1.78
CA THR A 42 16.03 -16.98 -1.56
C THR A 42 16.79 -17.53 -2.78
N ALA A 43 16.08 -17.86 -3.87
CA ALA A 43 16.62 -18.53 -5.05
C ALA A 43 17.42 -17.61 -5.99
N ALA A 44 17.46 -16.31 -5.73
CA ALA A 44 18.01 -15.33 -6.67
C ALA A 44 19.25 -14.65 -6.11
N LEU A 45 20.40 -15.33 -6.03
CA LEU A 45 21.72 -14.68 -6.05
C LEU A 45 22.79 -15.64 -6.62
N ASP A 46 23.07 -15.55 -7.92
CA ASP A 46 24.38 -15.92 -8.48
C ASP A 46 25.23 -14.63 -8.52
N PRO A 47 26.28 -14.50 -7.68
CA PRO A 47 27.08 -13.29 -7.55
C PRO A 47 27.77 -12.83 -8.85
N PHE A 48 28.03 -13.75 -9.79
CA PHE A 48 28.74 -13.42 -11.04
C PHE A 48 27.81 -12.85 -12.12
N SER A 49 26.52 -13.25 -12.10
CA SER A 49 25.48 -12.68 -12.97
C SER A 49 25.17 -11.23 -12.58
N GLU A 50 25.23 -10.88 -11.29
CA GLU A 50 24.87 -9.55 -10.80
C GLU A 50 25.74 -8.43 -11.35
N SER A 51 27.06 -8.62 -11.47
CA SER A 51 27.99 -7.54 -11.82
C SER A 51 27.82 -7.04 -13.27
N PHE A 52 27.57 -7.94 -14.22
CA PHE A 52 27.31 -7.57 -15.62
C PHE A 52 25.87 -7.09 -15.82
N ASP A 53 24.92 -7.66 -15.07
CA ASP A 53 23.52 -7.25 -15.07
C ASP A 53 23.29 -5.86 -14.46
N LEU A 54 24.04 -5.48 -13.43
CA LEU A 54 23.98 -4.15 -12.79
C LEU A 54 24.32 -3.02 -13.77
N MET A 55 25.21 -3.27 -14.74
CA MET A 55 25.68 -2.27 -15.69
C MET A 55 24.67 -1.99 -16.82
N PHE A 56 23.92 -3.01 -17.28
CA PHE A 56 22.98 -2.90 -18.41
C PHE A 56 21.48 -2.90 -17.99
N LYS A 57 21.11 -3.24 -16.75
CA LYS A 57 19.70 -3.27 -16.28
C LYS A 57 19.12 -1.93 -15.84
N ASN A 58 19.97 -0.91 -15.60
CA ASN A 58 19.50 0.46 -15.35
C ASN A 58 18.61 0.95 -16.50
N GLU A 59 19.00 0.65 -17.74
CA GLU A 59 18.25 1.07 -18.93
C GLU A 59 16.85 0.49 -18.97
N TRP A 60 16.68 -0.78 -18.58
CA TRP A 60 15.37 -1.43 -18.64
C TRP A 60 14.39 -0.91 -17.59
N ILE A 61 14.81 -0.78 -16.33
CA ILE A 61 13.94 -0.19 -15.28
C ILE A 61 13.64 1.27 -15.64
N GLN A 62 14.64 2.00 -16.13
CA GLN A 62 14.46 3.38 -16.57
C GLN A 62 13.51 3.48 -17.76
N ASP A 63 13.56 2.57 -18.72
CA ASP A 63 12.65 2.52 -19.87
C ASP A 63 11.20 2.24 -19.43
N VAL A 64 10.99 1.26 -18.55
CA VAL A 64 9.68 0.99 -17.95
C VAL A 64 9.13 2.23 -17.24
N GLN A 65 9.92 2.86 -16.38
CA GLN A 65 9.50 4.05 -15.64
C GLN A 65 9.23 5.24 -16.57
N THR A 66 10.06 5.42 -17.62
CA THR A 66 9.90 6.48 -18.63
C THR A 66 8.60 6.31 -19.41
N LYS A 67 8.33 5.09 -19.90
CA LYS A 67 7.13 4.77 -20.68
C LYS A 67 5.86 4.92 -19.85
N LEU A 68 5.87 4.45 -18.60
CA LEU A 68 4.75 4.63 -17.68
C LEU A 68 4.51 6.12 -17.36
N SER A 69 5.57 6.90 -17.11
CA SER A 69 5.46 8.32 -16.74
C SER A 69 4.99 9.22 -17.88
N ARG A 70 5.22 8.83 -19.15
CA ARG A 70 4.76 9.59 -20.32
C ARG A 70 3.28 9.36 -20.68
N SER A 71 2.66 8.30 -20.14
CA SER A 71 1.29 7.94 -20.47
C SER A 71 0.31 8.95 -19.86
N VAL A 72 -0.34 9.76 -20.69
CA VAL A 72 -1.40 10.68 -20.25
C VAL A 72 -2.75 9.98 -20.41
N VAL A 73 -3.53 9.91 -19.32
CA VAL A 73 -4.84 9.25 -19.32
C VAL A 73 -5.90 10.21 -19.86
N GLN A 74 -6.46 9.93 -21.03
CA GLN A 74 -7.42 10.81 -21.74
C GLN A 74 -8.86 10.29 -21.68
N VAL A 75 -9.10 9.27 -20.85
CA VAL A 75 -10.41 8.62 -20.71
C VAL A 75 -11.36 9.46 -19.88
N ARG A 76 -12.59 9.64 -20.38
CA ARG A 76 -13.66 10.40 -19.69
C ARG A 76 -14.32 9.61 -18.57
N ASN A 77 -14.47 8.30 -18.75
CA ASN A 77 -15.07 7.43 -17.74
C ASN A 77 -14.15 7.35 -16.51
N GLN A 78 -14.67 7.77 -15.35
CA GLN A 78 -13.90 7.86 -14.12
C GLN A 78 -13.41 6.49 -13.63
N SER A 79 -14.23 5.44 -13.73
CA SER A 79 -13.87 4.07 -13.34
C SER A 79 -12.72 3.51 -14.17
N GLN A 80 -12.77 3.71 -15.49
CA GLN A 80 -11.68 3.33 -16.39
C GLN A 80 -10.41 4.14 -16.10
N LYS A 81 -10.56 5.46 -15.92
CA LYS A 81 -9.45 6.35 -15.55
C LYS A 81 -8.77 5.87 -14.25
N VAL A 82 -9.55 5.56 -13.21
CA VAL A 82 -9.02 5.03 -11.95
C VAL A 82 -8.30 3.70 -12.15
N ASN A 83 -8.85 2.77 -12.94
CA ASN A 83 -8.18 1.50 -13.22
C ASN A 83 -6.80 1.71 -13.89
N ILE A 84 -6.73 2.61 -14.88
CA ILE A 84 -5.48 2.96 -15.57
C ILE A 84 -4.49 3.59 -14.60
N LEU A 85 -4.92 4.59 -13.81
CA LEU A 85 -4.09 5.28 -12.84
C LEU A 85 -3.53 4.33 -11.78
N ILE A 86 -4.38 3.50 -11.14
CA ILE A 86 -3.93 2.53 -10.13
C ILE A 86 -2.96 1.52 -10.75
N SER A 87 -3.27 0.99 -11.94
CA SER A 87 -2.42 -0.01 -12.59
C SER A 87 -1.06 0.57 -12.98
N ARG A 88 -1.02 1.82 -13.46
CA ARG A 88 0.22 2.53 -13.77
C ARG A 88 1.06 2.77 -12.51
N THR A 89 0.47 3.35 -11.46
CA THR A 89 1.15 3.63 -10.20
C THR A 89 1.67 2.36 -9.52
N TRP A 90 0.91 1.27 -9.62
CA TRP A 90 1.31 -0.06 -9.17
C TRP A 90 2.56 -0.56 -9.88
N LEU A 91 2.59 -0.52 -11.23
CA LEU A 91 3.76 -0.94 -12.01
C LEU A 91 5.00 -0.06 -11.74
N GLN A 92 4.82 1.26 -11.58
CA GLN A 92 5.90 2.16 -11.19
C GLN A 92 6.47 1.81 -9.80
N SER A 93 5.60 1.45 -8.86
CA SER A 93 5.99 1.02 -7.50
C SER A 93 6.78 -0.29 -7.53
N ILE A 94 6.34 -1.28 -8.31
CA ILE A 94 7.07 -2.53 -8.50
C ILE A 94 8.45 -2.27 -9.11
N ALA A 95 8.52 -1.46 -10.17
CA ALA A 95 9.77 -1.14 -10.83
C ALA A 95 10.77 -0.45 -9.88
N TRP A 96 10.29 0.44 -9.01
CA TRP A 96 11.14 1.07 -7.99
C TRP A 96 11.61 0.07 -6.91
N LEU A 97 10.72 -0.79 -6.41
CA LEU A 97 11.08 -1.83 -5.45
C LEU A 97 12.11 -2.81 -6.04
N MET A 98 11.97 -3.14 -7.32
CA MET A 98 12.94 -3.91 -8.09
C MET A 98 14.30 -3.21 -8.22
N ALA A 99 14.33 -1.88 -8.32
CA ALA A 99 15.58 -1.11 -8.30
C ALA A 99 16.23 -1.14 -6.91
N LYS A 100 15.43 -1.00 -5.84
CA LYS A 100 15.86 -1.11 -4.45
C LYS A 100 16.51 -2.46 -4.13
N ASP A 101 15.87 -3.55 -4.54
CA ASP A 101 16.38 -4.90 -4.27
C ASP A 101 17.69 -5.21 -5.03
N ARG A 102 17.98 -4.45 -6.09
CA ARG A 102 19.23 -4.51 -6.86
C ARG A 102 20.24 -3.44 -6.47
N LEU A 103 20.01 -2.73 -5.36
CA LEU A 103 20.90 -1.67 -4.86
C LEU A 103 21.16 -0.55 -5.89
N LEU A 104 20.18 -0.27 -6.76
CA LEU A 104 20.30 0.75 -7.81
C LEU A 104 19.92 2.16 -7.35
N LEU A 105 19.45 2.31 -6.10
CA LEU A 105 18.99 3.59 -5.60
C LEU A 105 20.16 4.49 -5.24
N SER A 106 20.12 5.73 -5.70
CA SER A 106 21.08 6.78 -5.36
C SER A 106 20.33 8.07 -5.09
N PRO A 107 20.56 8.74 -3.95
CA PRO A 107 20.02 10.07 -3.72
C PRO A 107 20.46 11.03 -4.83
N THR A 108 19.51 11.84 -5.32
CA THR A 108 19.76 12.87 -6.34
C THR A 108 19.19 14.21 -5.91
N SER A 109 19.45 15.28 -6.66
CA SER A 109 18.75 16.57 -6.43
C SER A 109 17.30 16.55 -6.91
N ASP A 110 16.97 15.65 -7.83
CA ASP A 110 15.65 15.54 -8.45
C ASP A 110 14.85 14.40 -7.80
N GLN A 111 13.88 14.75 -6.96
CA GLN A 111 13.03 13.76 -6.28
C GLN A 111 12.16 12.94 -7.27
N ALA A 112 11.98 13.41 -8.51
CA ALA A 112 11.28 12.68 -9.55
C ALA A 112 12.19 11.70 -10.32
N ASN A 113 13.51 11.67 -10.02
CA ASN A 113 14.40 10.68 -10.59
C ASN A 113 13.99 9.27 -10.13
N PHE A 114 13.84 8.36 -11.08
CA PHE A 114 13.33 7.00 -10.84
C PHE A 114 14.20 6.15 -9.91
N PHE A 115 15.49 6.50 -9.78
CA PHE A 115 16.45 5.84 -8.89
C PHE A 115 16.66 6.61 -7.59
N ASP A 116 15.95 7.72 -7.36
CA ASP A 116 15.96 8.41 -6.07
C ASP A 116 15.19 7.59 -5.02
N PRO A 117 15.70 7.47 -3.78
CA PRO A 117 14.96 6.82 -2.70
C PRO A 117 13.57 7.43 -2.43
N ARG A 118 13.37 8.73 -2.72
CA ARG A 118 12.10 9.45 -2.49
C ARG A 118 11.08 9.27 -3.61
N TYR A 119 11.44 8.63 -4.72
CA TYR A 119 10.53 8.44 -5.84
C TYR A 119 9.15 7.80 -5.48
N PRO A 120 9.04 6.90 -4.48
CA PRO A 120 7.73 6.40 -4.02
C PRO A 120 6.78 7.49 -3.53
N ILE A 121 7.30 8.57 -2.94
CA ILE A 121 6.47 9.72 -2.53
C ILE A 121 5.93 10.42 -3.77
N HIS A 122 6.78 10.63 -4.77
CA HIS A 122 6.38 11.29 -6.02
C HIS A 122 5.25 10.52 -6.73
N ILE A 123 5.39 9.21 -6.90
CA ILE A 123 4.35 8.39 -7.57
C ILE A 123 3.04 8.34 -6.77
N ALA A 124 3.11 8.27 -5.43
CA ALA A 124 1.92 8.27 -4.59
C ALA A 124 1.19 9.62 -4.63
N LYS A 125 1.94 10.71 -4.55
CA LYS A 125 1.41 12.08 -4.65
C LYS A 125 0.78 12.35 -6.00
N ASP A 126 1.44 11.96 -7.10
CA ASP A 126 0.90 12.12 -8.46
C ASP A 126 -0.41 11.34 -8.64
N PHE A 127 -0.48 10.11 -8.12
CA PHE A 127 -1.70 9.32 -8.09
C PHE A 127 -2.83 10.03 -7.33
N LEU A 128 -2.56 10.47 -6.10
CA LEU A 128 -3.55 11.10 -5.24
C LEU A 128 -4.06 12.43 -5.81
N ILE A 129 -3.20 13.22 -6.45
CA ILE A 129 -3.60 14.43 -7.17
C ILE A 129 -4.55 14.10 -8.33
N GLN A 130 -4.26 13.05 -9.11
CA GLN A 130 -5.08 12.66 -10.26
C GLN A 130 -6.41 12.00 -9.87
N THR A 131 -6.50 11.44 -8.66
CA THR A 131 -7.72 10.79 -8.16
C THR A 131 -8.49 11.59 -7.11
N LYS A 132 -8.03 12.79 -6.73
CA LYS A 132 -8.62 13.59 -5.64
C LYS A 132 -10.12 13.87 -5.80
N ASP A 133 -10.59 14.02 -7.04
CA ASP A 133 -11.97 14.35 -7.39
C ASP A 133 -12.75 13.12 -7.91
N MET A 134 -12.18 11.92 -7.82
CA MET A 134 -12.84 10.70 -8.28
C MET A 134 -13.75 10.13 -7.19
N PRO A 135 -14.99 9.73 -7.53
CA PRO A 135 -15.90 9.08 -6.58
C PRO A 135 -15.35 7.70 -6.15
N TYR A 136 -15.70 7.24 -4.95
CA TYR A 136 -15.21 5.94 -4.44
C TYR A 136 -15.72 4.77 -5.29
N GLU A 137 -16.90 4.90 -5.87
CA GLU A 137 -17.53 3.95 -6.79
C GLU A 137 -16.66 3.71 -8.05
N ALA A 138 -15.84 4.69 -8.45
CA ALA A 138 -14.89 4.51 -9.55
C ALA A 138 -13.82 3.45 -9.21
N PHE A 139 -13.44 3.35 -7.94
CA PHE A 139 -12.49 2.35 -7.45
C PHE A 139 -13.14 0.97 -7.36
N GLU A 140 -14.41 0.88 -6.96
CA GLU A 140 -15.13 -0.39 -6.76
C GLU A 140 -15.16 -1.27 -8.00
N THR A 141 -15.19 -0.68 -9.20
CA THR A 141 -15.18 -1.40 -10.48
C THR A 141 -13.93 -2.28 -10.68
N ASN A 142 -12.86 -2.03 -9.94
CA ASN A 142 -11.63 -2.83 -9.97
C ASN A 142 -11.67 -4.02 -8.99
N GLY A 143 -12.71 -4.13 -8.17
CA GLY A 143 -12.89 -5.16 -7.15
C GLY A 143 -11.71 -5.24 -6.17
N SER A 144 -11.37 -6.46 -5.75
CA SER A 144 -10.22 -6.73 -4.88
C SER A 144 -8.88 -6.32 -5.47
N GLY A 145 -8.80 -6.09 -6.78
CA GLY A 145 -7.61 -5.61 -7.46
C GLY A 145 -7.12 -4.25 -6.96
N VAL A 146 -8.00 -3.39 -6.44
CA VAL A 146 -7.60 -2.12 -5.80
C VAL A 146 -6.68 -2.37 -4.61
N ILE A 147 -7.07 -3.29 -3.73
CA ILE A 147 -6.35 -3.59 -2.50
C ILE A 147 -4.97 -4.14 -2.84
N VAL A 148 -4.89 -5.12 -3.75
CA VAL A 148 -3.62 -5.72 -4.18
C VAL A 148 -2.67 -4.66 -4.76
N LYS A 149 -3.16 -3.84 -5.68
CA LYS A 149 -2.34 -2.83 -6.35
C LYS A 149 -1.88 -1.74 -5.39
N LEU A 150 -2.78 -1.18 -4.59
CA LEU A 150 -2.47 -0.12 -3.64
C LEU A 150 -1.62 -0.60 -2.45
N SER A 151 -1.73 -1.87 -2.05
CA SER A 151 -0.83 -2.45 -1.04
C SER A 151 0.62 -2.49 -1.50
N GLU A 152 0.90 -2.68 -2.79
CA GLU A 152 2.27 -2.59 -3.30
C GLU A 152 2.78 -1.13 -3.34
N VAL A 153 1.90 -0.16 -3.65
CA VAL A 153 2.25 1.28 -3.54
C VAL A 153 2.57 1.63 -2.08
N ALA A 154 1.74 1.16 -1.15
CA ALA A 154 1.97 1.30 0.28
C ALA A 154 3.26 0.60 0.75
N ASN A 155 3.62 -0.55 0.16
CA ASN A 155 4.88 -1.24 0.42
C ASN A 155 6.10 -0.41 -0.03
N ALA A 156 6.02 0.27 -1.18
CA ALA A 156 7.05 1.18 -1.65
C ALA A 156 7.25 2.37 -0.68
N LEU A 157 6.16 2.98 -0.21
CA LEU A 157 6.20 4.06 0.79
C LEU A 157 6.78 3.58 2.14
N GLN A 158 6.31 2.46 2.66
CA GLN A 158 6.86 1.87 3.89
C GLN A 158 8.35 1.53 3.76
N THR A 159 8.77 1.09 2.57
CA THR A 159 10.17 0.83 2.27
C THR A 159 11.00 2.11 2.34
N PHE A 160 10.53 3.21 1.75
CA PHE A 160 11.19 4.50 1.91
C PHE A 160 11.26 4.94 3.39
N ILE A 161 10.16 4.83 4.14
CA ILE A 161 10.10 5.18 5.56
C ILE A 161 11.17 4.44 6.37
N ARG A 162 11.40 3.15 6.05
CA ARG A 162 12.46 2.34 6.68
C ARG A 162 13.87 2.72 6.22
N LEU A 163 14.05 3.17 4.98
CA LEU A 163 15.36 3.58 4.44
C LEU A 163 15.81 4.95 4.97
N ALA A 164 14.88 5.83 5.30
CA ALA A 164 15.17 7.21 5.71
C ALA A 164 14.41 7.60 7.00
N PRO A 165 14.58 6.86 8.12
CA PRO A 165 13.89 7.18 9.36
C PRO A 165 14.28 8.60 9.84
N GLY A 166 13.27 9.41 10.16
CA GLY A 166 13.48 10.79 10.66
C GLY A 166 13.81 11.83 9.59
N SER A 167 13.84 11.48 8.30
CA SER A 167 13.94 12.49 7.23
C SER A 167 12.68 13.38 7.21
N PRO A 168 12.78 14.66 6.78
CA PRO A 168 11.60 15.51 6.59
C PRO A 168 10.56 14.88 5.66
N GLU A 169 11.02 14.15 4.64
CA GLU A 169 10.19 13.46 3.66
C GLU A 169 9.46 12.23 4.24
N THR A 170 9.87 11.72 5.40
CA THR A 170 9.18 10.62 6.08
C THR A 170 7.78 11.02 6.52
N ALA A 171 7.58 12.27 6.95
CA ALA A 171 6.26 12.79 7.29
C ALA A 171 5.35 12.80 6.05
N LEU A 172 5.87 13.26 4.91
CA LEU A 172 5.15 13.26 3.64
C LEU A 172 4.79 11.82 3.23
N ALA A 173 5.75 10.89 3.27
CA ALA A 173 5.50 9.50 2.94
C ALA A 173 4.42 8.86 3.82
N LEU A 174 4.39 9.19 5.11
CA LEU A 174 3.38 8.73 6.05
C LEU A 174 2.00 9.34 5.79
N ASP A 175 1.94 10.59 5.32
CA ASP A 175 0.69 11.25 4.93
C ASP A 175 0.11 10.57 3.67
N GLU A 176 0.92 10.42 2.62
CA GLU A 176 0.47 9.71 1.39
C GLU A 176 0.06 8.26 1.68
N LEU A 177 0.79 7.57 2.58
CA LEU A 177 0.46 6.23 3.04
C LEU A 177 -0.91 6.18 3.74
N ALA A 178 -1.22 7.18 4.57
CA ALA A 178 -2.50 7.27 5.27
C ALA A 178 -3.67 7.46 4.29
N TYR A 179 -3.51 8.29 3.26
CA TYR A 179 -4.52 8.45 2.21
C TYR A 179 -4.76 7.16 1.43
N ILE A 180 -3.68 6.50 0.98
CA ILE A 180 -3.77 5.20 0.29
C ILE A 180 -4.45 4.16 1.17
N HIS A 181 -4.08 4.08 2.46
CA HIS A 181 -4.71 3.19 3.42
C HIS A 181 -6.21 3.47 3.57
N GLY A 182 -6.62 4.75 3.58
CA GLY A 182 -8.03 5.14 3.59
C GLY A 182 -8.81 4.62 2.39
N ILE A 183 -8.24 4.69 1.18
CA ILE A 183 -8.84 4.12 -0.03
C ILE A 183 -8.94 2.59 0.12
N ILE A 184 -7.88 1.91 0.56
CA ILE A 184 -7.88 0.46 0.77
C ILE A 184 -8.98 0.04 1.76
N MET A 185 -9.11 0.74 2.90
CA MET A 185 -10.11 0.39 3.92
C MET A 185 -11.53 0.51 3.41
N ARG A 186 -11.81 1.50 2.55
CA ARG A 186 -13.13 1.66 1.92
C ARG A 186 -13.51 0.52 0.99
N GLN A 187 -12.52 -0.07 0.33
CA GLN A 187 -12.69 -1.18 -0.62
C GLN A 187 -12.62 -2.56 0.06
N ASN A 188 -12.28 -2.61 1.36
CA ASN A 188 -12.03 -3.83 2.08
C ASN A 188 -13.31 -4.52 2.56
N SER A 189 -14.04 -5.11 1.61
CA SER A 189 -15.14 -6.02 1.92
C SER A 189 -14.68 -7.48 2.13
N ASN A 190 -13.40 -7.79 1.85
CA ASN A 190 -12.88 -9.16 1.82
C ASN A 190 -11.85 -9.40 2.92
N SER A 191 -12.22 -10.19 3.94
CA SER A 191 -11.35 -10.51 5.08
C SER A 191 -10.05 -11.25 4.69
N SER A 192 -10.01 -11.93 3.55
CA SER A 192 -8.85 -12.69 3.07
C SER A 192 -7.62 -11.83 2.71
N LEU A 193 -7.81 -10.52 2.48
CA LEU A 193 -6.73 -9.59 2.13
C LEU A 193 -6.11 -8.89 3.34
N GLY A 194 -6.54 -9.24 4.55
CA GLY A 194 -5.98 -8.76 5.82
C GLY A 194 -4.44 -8.79 5.89
N PRO A 195 -3.74 -9.85 5.41
CA PRO A 195 -2.28 -9.89 5.43
C PRO A 195 -1.58 -8.78 4.62
N LEU A 196 -2.22 -8.25 3.57
CA LEU A 196 -1.67 -7.13 2.78
C LEU A 196 -1.89 -5.77 3.45
N ILE A 197 -2.86 -5.71 4.36
CA ILE A 197 -3.33 -4.49 5.02
C ILE A 197 -2.60 -4.30 6.35
N HIS A 198 -2.46 -5.38 7.13
CA HIS A 198 -1.91 -5.33 8.48
C HIS A 198 -0.59 -4.57 8.59
N PRO A 199 0.43 -4.79 7.74
CA PRO A 199 1.70 -4.05 7.84
C PRO A 199 1.54 -2.54 7.62
N ILE A 200 0.59 -2.15 6.76
CA ILE A 200 0.27 -0.74 6.49
C ILE A 200 -0.34 -0.11 7.74
N THR A 201 -1.33 -0.79 8.33
CA THR A 201 -1.99 -0.34 9.56
C THR A 201 -0.98 -0.23 10.70
N GLU A 202 -0.12 -1.23 10.88
CA GLU A 202 0.92 -1.25 11.92
C GLU A 202 1.90 -0.07 11.78
N THR A 203 2.32 0.25 10.54
CA THR A 203 3.19 1.40 10.29
C THR A 203 2.51 2.72 10.67
N LEU A 204 1.23 2.88 10.34
CA LEU A 204 0.47 4.09 10.65
C LEU A 204 0.15 4.22 12.14
N GLU A 205 -0.12 3.12 12.84
CA GLU A 205 -0.31 3.13 14.29
C GLU A 205 1.01 3.43 15.01
N SER A 206 2.13 2.86 14.55
CA SER A 206 3.46 3.17 15.09
C SER A 206 3.80 4.65 15.02
N ARG A 207 3.37 5.35 13.95
CA ARG A 207 3.44 6.81 13.86
C ARG A 207 2.63 7.48 14.97
N ARG A 208 1.35 7.11 15.14
CA ARG A 208 0.45 7.69 16.16
C ARG A 208 1.03 7.52 17.56
N PHE A 209 1.52 6.33 17.91
CA PHE A 209 2.13 6.05 19.22
C PHE A 209 3.51 6.70 19.40
N GLY A 210 4.29 6.86 18.32
CA GLY A 210 5.55 7.60 18.34
C GLY A 210 5.38 9.08 18.68
N PHE A 211 4.27 9.71 18.24
CA PHE A 211 3.94 11.08 18.63
C PHE A 211 3.61 11.20 20.13
N TYR A 212 2.97 10.20 20.75
CA TYR A 212 2.72 10.22 22.20
C TYR A 212 4.01 10.07 23.03
N ARG A 213 5.08 9.50 22.48
CA ARG A 213 6.37 9.39 23.17
C ARG A 213 7.24 10.64 23.05
N ASN A 214 7.03 11.44 22.01
CA ASN A 214 7.90 12.59 21.67
C ASN A 214 7.16 13.95 21.59
N GLY A 215 5.86 14.02 21.92
CA GLY A 215 5.04 15.24 21.79
C GLY A 215 4.20 15.52 23.03
N CYS A 216 4.62 16.53 23.78
CA CYS A 216 3.91 17.24 24.85
C CYS A 216 3.47 16.41 26.07
N ASP A 217 4.21 16.57 27.17
CA ASP A 217 3.63 16.63 28.52
C ASP A 217 2.52 17.70 28.51
N ILE A 218 1.29 17.31 28.15
CA ILE A 218 0.11 18.03 28.59
C ILE A 218 -0.02 17.66 30.07
N SER A 219 0.67 18.43 30.91
CA SER A 219 0.34 18.53 32.33
C SER A 219 -1.12 18.94 32.40
N TYR A 220 -2.02 17.99 32.60
CA TYR A 220 -3.33 18.29 33.15
C TYR A 220 -3.08 19.14 34.42
N PRO A 221 -3.74 20.30 34.59
CA PRO A 221 -3.68 20.98 35.86
C PRO A 221 -4.14 19.96 36.91
N LYS A 222 -3.27 19.67 37.88
CA LYS A 222 -3.64 18.92 39.07
C LYS A 222 -4.86 19.64 39.63
N ILE A 223 -6.01 18.98 39.57
CA ILE A 223 -7.16 19.36 40.37
C ILE A 223 -6.65 19.23 41.81
N GLU A 224 -6.42 20.38 42.46
CA GLU A 224 -6.25 20.40 43.91
C GLU A 224 -7.43 19.66 44.49
N SER A 225 -7.13 18.57 45.20
CA SER A 225 -8.09 17.78 45.95
C SER A 225 -8.87 18.72 46.85
N ALA A 226 -10.12 18.99 46.48
CA ALA A 226 -11.08 19.55 47.40
C ALA A 226 -11.26 18.55 48.54
N ASP A 227 -11.08 19.04 49.76
CA ASP A 227 -11.30 18.31 50.99
C ASP A 227 -12.70 17.71 51.00
N TYR A 228 -12.80 16.39 50.86
CA TYR A 228 -14.00 15.64 51.17
C TYR A 228 -13.86 15.16 52.61
N GLU A 229 -14.54 15.84 53.52
CA GLU A 229 -14.74 15.41 54.90
C GLU A 229 -15.42 14.02 54.90
N GLU A 230 -14.79 13.06 55.58
CA GLU A 230 -15.39 11.77 55.91
C GLU A 230 -16.65 11.98 56.75
N ASN A 231 -17.81 11.61 56.19
CA ASN A 231 -19.04 11.45 56.97
C ASN A 231 -19.26 9.96 57.24
N GLU A 232 -18.90 9.53 58.45
CA GLU A 232 -19.27 8.24 59.03
C GLU A 232 -20.80 8.17 59.20
N ASN A 233 -21.46 7.49 58.27
CA ASN A 233 -22.64 6.64 58.45
C ASN A 233 -23.27 6.44 57.08
N ASP A 234 -23.27 5.21 56.56
CA ASP A 234 -24.48 4.41 56.36
C ASP A 234 -24.19 3.19 55.46
N HIS A 235 -24.84 2.09 55.84
CA HIS A 235 -24.87 0.71 55.33
C HIS A 235 -24.23 0.35 53.96
N THR A 236 -23.24 -0.54 54.01
CA THR A 236 -22.77 -1.38 52.90
C THR A 236 -23.72 -2.56 52.64
N PRO A 237 -24.19 -2.78 51.39
CA PRO A 237 -24.64 -4.10 50.95
C PRO A 237 -23.47 -4.84 50.28
N GLU A 238 -23.18 -6.05 50.77
CA GLU A 238 -22.28 -7.02 50.12
C GLU A 238 -22.77 -7.38 48.71
N ILE A 239 -21.94 -7.19 47.70
CA ILE A 239 -22.08 -7.89 46.42
C ILE A 239 -20.90 -8.86 46.29
N ILE A 240 -21.24 -10.14 46.46
CA ILE A 240 -20.40 -11.32 46.29
C ILE A 240 -19.95 -11.40 44.82
N ALA A 241 -18.65 -11.24 44.58
CA ALA A 241 -18.03 -11.59 43.31
C ALA A 241 -17.99 -13.12 43.19
N SER A 242 -18.81 -13.69 42.31
CA SER A 242 -18.72 -15.09 41.90
C SER A 242 -17.84 -15.20 40.65
N MET A 243 -16.66 -15.80 40.80
CA MET A 243 -15.87 -16.31 39.68
C MET A 243 -16.46 -17.65 39.22
N PRO A 244 -16.64 -17.89 37.91
CA PRO A 244 -16.78 -19.25 37.41
C PRO A 244 -15.39 -19.86 37.18
N GLU A 245 -15.00 -20.77 38.06
CA GLU A 245 -13.98 -21.78 37.78
C GLU A 245 -14.56 -22.89 36.89
N ASN A 246 -13.71 -23.44 36.01
CA ASN A 246 -13.87 -24.61 35.13
C ASN A 246 -14.41 -24.35 33.71
N LEU A 247 -13.47 -24.19 32.77
CA LEU A 247 -13.62 -24.78 31.44
C LEU A 247 -12.40 -25.67 31.16
N ASN A 248 -12.64 -26.99 31.28
CA ASN A 248 -11.72 -28.06 30.94
C ASN A 248 -11.35 -27.97 29.45
N LEU A 249 -10.06 -27.84 29.17
CA LEU A 249 -9.48 -28.06 27.85
C LEU A 249 -9.33 -29.57 27.62
N THR A 250 -10.06 -30.13 26.65
CA THR A 250 -9.68 -31.40 26.02
C THR A 250 -9.80 -31.31 24.49
N PRO A 251 -8.97 -32.04 23.73
CA PRO A 251 -8.73 -31.80 22.31
C PRO A 251 -9.63 -32.69 21.43
N LEU A 252 -10.26 -32.10 20.42
CA LEU A 252 -10.94 -32.85 19.35
C LEU A 252 -10.32 -32.50 18.00
N LEU A 253 -9.17 -33.12 17.75
CA LEU A 253 -8.62 -33.39 16.43
C LEU A 253 -9.09 -34.80 16.02
N SER A 254 -10.29 -34.90 15.44
CA SER A 254 -10.68 -36.02 14.59
C SER A 254 -12.05 -35.71 14.00
N GLU A 255 -12.08 -35.22 12.76
CA GLU A 255 -13.17 -35.39 11.76
C GLU A 255 -12.97 -34.39 10.62
N PHE A 256 -12.05 -34.69 9.70
CA PHE A 256 -12.08 -34.15 8.34
C PHE A 256 -11.44 -35.19 7.41
N GLU A 257 -12.25 -36.14 6.93
CA GLU A 257 -11.94 -36.94 5.75
C GLU A 257 -12.36 -36.17 4.50
N PHE A 258 -11.45 -36.03 3.53
CA PHE A 258 -11.76 -35.54 2.19
C PHE A 258 -12.20 -36.70 1.28
N PRO A 259 -13.24 -36.54 0.46
CA PRO A 259 -13.64 -37.55 -0.51
C PRO A 259 -12.64 -37.65 -1.68
N ARG A 260 -12.42 -38.88 -2.16
CA ARG A 260 -11.58 -39.21 -3.32
C ARG A 260 -12.30 -38.96 -4.64
#